data_AF-A0A9W7L9E3-F1
#
_entry.id   AF-A0A9W7L9E3-F1
#
_cell.length_a   1.000
_cell.length_b   1.000
_cell.length_c   1.000
_cell.angle_alpha   90.00
_cell.angle_beta   90.00
_cell.angle_gamma   90.00
#
_symmetry.space_group_name_H-M   'P 1'
#
loop_
_entity.id
_entity.type
_entity.pdbx_description
1 polymer ?
#
loop_
_entity_poly.entity_id
_entity_poly.type
_entity_poly.pdbx_seq_one_letter_code
_entity_poly.pdbx_strand_id
1 'polypeptide(L)' 'MGGGGWYHVPKVWSPAGGWWATPKNWKVNTGFGFLAIGVATAITFTVSISKERRPIPPAWHIPSQNWAVHAKIDDKSLP' A
#
# COMPACT_ATOMS: atom_id res chain seq x y z
N MET A 1 27.26 10.37 -1.37
CA MET A 1 27.14 9.13 -0.58
C MET A 1 28.44 8.34 -0.75
N GLY A 2 29.32 8.38 0.26
CA GLY A 2 30.59 7.65 0.24
C GLY A 2 30.36 6.24 0.77
N GLY A 3 30.33 5.25 -0.12
CA GLY A 3 30.43 3.86 0.28
C GLY A 3 31.84 3.61 0.80
N GLY A 4 31.99 3.45 2.12
CA GLY A 4 33.25 3.02 2.72
C GLY A 4 33.75 1.71 2.09
N GLY A 5 35.05 1.44 2.25
CA GLY A 5 35.74 0.32 1.60
C GLY A 5 35.02 -1.03 1.78
N TRP A 6 34.98 -1.80 0.69
CA TRP A 6 34.43 -3.15 0.68
C TRP A 6 35.33 -4.05 1.53
N TYR A 7 34.78 -4.67 2.58
CA TYR A 7 35.49 -5.67 3.37
C TYR A 7 35.25 -7.07 2.80
N HIS A 8 36.20 -7.98 2.97
CA HIS A 8 35.98 -9.39 2.63
C HIS A 8 34.88 -9.97 3.53
N VAL A 9 33.80 -10.41 2.88
CA VAL A 9 32.62 -10.98 3.51
C VAL A 9 32.27 -12.28 2.79
N PRO A 10 31.83 -13.32 3.51
CA PRO A 10 31.45 -14.58 2.89
C PRO A 10 30.23 -14.39 1.99
N LYS A 11 30.17 -15.12 0.88
CA LYS A 11 28.99 -15.14 0.00
C LYS A 11 27.91 -16.00 0.64
N VAL A 12 27.04 -15.38 1.41
CA VAL A 12 25.90 -16.03 2.09
C VAL A 12 24.59 -15.57 1.45
N TRP A 13 23.64 -16.49 1.35
CA TRP A 13 22.27 -16.17 0.94
C TRP A 13 21.41 -15.93 2.18
N SER A 14 20.65 -14.84 2.19
CA SER A 14 19.56 -14.63 3.15
C SER A 14 18.35 -14.02 2.44
N PRO A 15 17.14 -14.17 2.99
CA PRO A 15 15.92 -13.59 2.41
C PRO A 15 15.97 -12.06 2.25
N ALA A 16 16.67 -11.37 3.14
CA ALA A 16 16.83 -9.91 3.09
C ALA A 16 18.00 -9.45 2.19
N GLY A 17 18.76 -10.40 1.62
CA GLY A 17 19.97 -10.13 0.85
C GLY A 17 21.26 -10.47 1.62
N GLY A 18 22.37 -9.87 1.21
CA GLY A 18 23.67 -10.05 1.84
C GLY A 18 24.36 -8.71 2.09
N TRP A 19 25.66 -8.76 2.31
CA TRP A 19 26.50 -7.61 2.54
C TRP A 19 26.52 -6.73 1.28
N TRP A 20 26.17 -5.44 1.44
CA TRP A 20 26.12 -4.43 0.37
C TRP A 20 25.37 -4.90 -0.90
N ALA A 21 24.20 -5.50 -0.70
CA ALA A 21 23.38 -6.01 -1.80
C ALA A 21 23.01 -4.89 -2.81
N THR A 22 23.62 -4.95 -3.99
CA THR A 22 23.38 -4.01 -5.10
C THR A 22 23.00 -4.78 -6.37
N PRO A 23 21.83 -5.44 -6.39
CA PRO A 23 21.42 -6.23 -7.55
C PRO A 23 21.19 -5.32 -8.77
N LYS A 24 21.66 -5.76 -9.95
CA LYS A 24 21.56 -5.01 -11.22
C LYS A 24 20.12 -4.56 -11.55
N ASN A 25 19.12 -5.37 -11.18
CA ASN A 25 17.71 -5.16 -11.53
C ASN A 25 16.86 -4.64 -10.36
N TRP A 26 17.46 -3.97 -9.37
CA TRP A 26 16.73 -3.52 -8.18
C TRP A 26 15.47 -2.69 -8.51
N LYS A 27 15.54 -1.80 -9.52
CA LYS A 27 14.41 -0.94 -9.91
C LYS A 27 13.19 -1.72 -10.36
N VAL A 28 13.41 -2.71 -11.23
CA VAL A 28 12.33 -3.55 -11.79
C VAL A 28 11.74 -4.43 -10.70
N ASN A 29 12.59 -5.03 -9.86
CA ASN A 29 12.15 -5.86 -8.74
C ASN A 29 11.30 -5.07 -7.73
N THR A 30 11.73 -3.85 -7.38
CA THR A 30 10.95 -2.93 -6.55
C THR A 30 9.64 -2.54 -7.23
N GLY A 31 9.65 -2.33 -8.55
CA GLY A 31 8.44 -2.08 -9.34
C GLY A 31 7.40 -3.20 -9.21
N PHE A 32 7.83 -4.45 -9.32
CA PHE A 32 6.94 -5.60 -9.10
C PHE A 32 6.44 -5.69 -7.65
N GLY A 33 7.27 -5.37 -6.67
CA GLY A 33 6.85 -5.30 -5.27
C GLY A 33 5.73 -4.27 -5.04
N PHE A 34 5.89 -3.05 -5.57
CA PHE A 34 4.85 -2.03 -5.52
C PHE A 34 3.59 -2.42 -6.30
N LEU A 35 3.73 -3.07 -7.45
CA LEU A 35 2.60 -3.58 -8.20
C LEU A 35 1.78 -4.58 -7.39
N ALA A 36 2.45 -5.54 -6.73
CA ALA A 36 1.78 -6.53 -5.89
C ALA A 36 1.04 -5.87 -4.71
N ILE A 37 1.69 -4.92 -4.02
CA ILE A 37 1.06 -4.15 -2.94
C ILE A 37 -0.12 -3.34 -3.46
N GLY A 38 0.02 -2.70 -4.62
CA GLY A 38 -1.04 -1.91 -5.26
C GLY A 38 -2.28 -2.74 -5.58
N VAL A 39 -2.09 -3.94 -6.16
CA VAL A 39 -3.21 -4.86 -6.45
C VAL A 39 -3.89 -5.33 -5.17
N ALA A 40 -3.12 -5.75 -4.17
CA ALA A 40 -3.68 -6.18 -2.88
C ALA A 40 -4.47 -5.05 -2.19
N THR A 41 -3.94 -3.82 -2.26
CA THR A 41 -4.58 -2.62 -1.70
C THR A 41 -5.87 -2.29 -2.44
N ALA A 42 -5.87 -2.36 -3.78
CA ALA A 42 -7.07 -2.10 -4.59
C ALA A 42 -8.19 -3.08 -4.27
N ILE A 43 -7.90 -4.39 -4.15
CA ILE A 43 -8.88 -5.41 -3.76
C ILE A 43 -9.40 -5.16 -2.34
N THR A 44 -8.50 -4.86 -1.39
CA THR A 44 -8.90 -4.59 -0.01
C THR A 44 -9.77 -3.33 0.07
N PHE A 45 -9.46 -2.31 -0.73
CA PHE A 45 -10.21 -1.07 -0.82
C PHE A 45 -11.61 -1.27 -1.37
N THR A 46 -11.80 -2.06 -2.44
CA THR A 46 -13.14 -2.35 -2.98
C THR A 46 -14.03 -3.07 -1.97
N VAL A 47 -13.45 -4.03 -1.22
CA VAL A 47 -14.15 -4.72 -0.13
C VAL A 47 -14.48 -3.75 1.00
N SER A 48 -13.53 -2.91 1.41
CA SER A 48 -13.71 -1.90 2.47
C SER A 48 -14.88 -0.98 2.14
N ILE A 49 -14.89 -0.40 0.95
CA ILE A 49 -15.94 0.50 0.48
C ILE A 49 -17.32 -0.18 0.45
N SER A 50 -17.36 -1.43 0.00
CA SER A 50 -18.60 -2.20 -0.10
C SER A 50 -19.16 -2.59 1.27
N LYS A 51 -18.31 -2.64 2.30
CA LYS A 51 -18.71 -3.05 3.67
C LYS A 51 -18.88 -1.87 4.62
N GLU A 52 -18.38 -0.70 4.25
CA GLU A 52 -18.47 0.48 5.09
C GLU A 52 -19.93 0.87 5.34
N ARG A 53 -20.29 0.95 6.62
CA ARG A 53 -21.60 1.37 7.13
C ARG A 53 -21.40 2.37 8.25
N ARG A 54 -22.20 3.43 8.25
CA ARG A 54 -22.18 4.51 9.24
C ARG A 54 -23.56 4.65 9.87
N PRO A 55 -23.79 4.03 11.04
CA PRO A 55 -25.09 4.15 11.73
C PRO A 55 -25.41 5.58 12.15
N ILE A 56 -24.37 6.37 12.43
CA ILE A 56 -24.48 7.79 12.76
C ILE A 56 -23.78 8.57 11.63
N PRO A 57 -24.48 9.49 10.96
CA PRO A 57 -23.86 10.31 9.93
C PRO A 57 -22.80 11.24 10.55
N PRO A 58 -21.73 11.56 9.82
CA PRO A 58 -20.70 12.47 10.29
C PRO A 58 -21.24 13.89 10.47
N ALA A 59 -20.60 14.69 11.32
CA ALA A 59 -21.03 16.08 11.58
C ALA A 59 -20.85 17.02 10.37
N TRP A 60 -19.97 16.65 9.42
CA TRP A 60 -19.74 17.35 8.15
C TRP A 60 -19.39 16.36 7.05
N HIS A 61 -19.52 16.77 5.79
CA HIS A 61 -19.22 15.89 4.66
C HIS A 61 -17.73 15.56 4.60
N ILE A 62 -17.42 14.27 4.55
CA ILE A 62 -16.05 13.74 4.51
C ILE A 62 -15.75 13.11 3.15
N PRO A 63 -14.49 13.16 2.66
CA PRO A 63 -14.14 12.61 1.35
C PRO A 63 -14.51 11.13 1.16
N SER A 64 -14.48 10.34 2.25
CA SER A 64 -14.82 8.92 2.19
C SER A 64 -16.30 8.64 1.93
N GLN A 65 -17.19 9.62 2.06
CA GLN A 65 -18.57 9.50 1.60
C GLN A 65 -18.67 9.42 0.06
N ASN A 66 -17.69 9.94 -0.68
CA ASN A 66 -17.77 9.99 -2.15
C ASN A 66 -17.62 8.62 -2.80
N TRP A 67 -16.90 7.70 -2.16
CA TRP A 67 -16.65 6.37 -2.73
C TRP A 67 -17.42 5.26 -2.02
N ALA A 68 -17.78 5.41 -0.74
CA ALA A 68 -18.52 4.39 0.02
C ALA A 68 -19.91 4.11 -0.57
N VAL A 69 -20.21 2.84 -0.84
CA VAL A 69 -21.47 2.41 -1.51
C VAL A 69 -22.69 2.81 -0.69
N HIS A 70 -22.61 2.67 0.63
CA HIS A 70 -23.74 2.92 1.53
C HIS A 70 -23.85 4.37 2.01
N ALA A 71 -22.96 5.26 1.56
CA ALA A 71 -22.89 6.63 2.07
C ALA A 71 -24.23 7.37 1.98
N LYS A 72 -24.94 7.28 0.85
CA LYS A 72 -26.25 7.93 0.64
C LYS A 72 -27.38 7.33 1.48
N ILE A 73 -27.26 6.04 1.83
CA ILE A 73 -28.26 5.36 2.68
C ILE A 73 -28.06 5.79 4.14
N ASP A 74 -26.81 5.86 4.55
CA ASP A 74 -26.39 6.20 5.91
C ASP A 74 -26.55 7.71 6.20
N ASP A 75 -26.32 8.55 5.18
CA ASP A 75 -26.45 10.00 5.26
C ASP A 75 -27.28 10.53 4.08
N LYS A 76 -28.55 10.85 4.37
CA LYS A 76 -29.52 11.36 3.38
C LYS A 76 -29.26 12.80 2.95
N SER A 77 -28.35 13.52 3.61
CA SER A 77 -27.99 14.90 3.25
C SER A 77 -27.03 14.99 2.06
N LEU A 78 -26.43 13.86 1.68
CA LEU A 78 -25.51 13.78 0.55
C LEU A 78 -26.25 14.00 -0.79
N PRO A 79 -25.65 14.75 -1.73
CA PRO A 79 -26.20 14.99 -3.07
C PRO A 79 -26.27 13.70 -3.91
#